data_AF-A0A427XI19-F1
#
_entry.id   AF-A0A427XI19-F1
#
_cell.length_a   1.000
_cell.length_b   1.000
_cell.length_c   1.000
_cell.angle_alpha   90.00
_cell.angle_beta   90.00
_cell.angle_gamma   90.00
#
_symmetry.space_group_name_H-M   'P 1'
#
loop_
_entity.id
_entity.type
_entity.pdbx_description
1 polymer ?
#
loop_
_entity_poly.entity_id
_entity_poly.type
_entity_poly.pdbx_seq_one_letter_code
_entity_poly.pdbx_strand_id
1 'polypeptide(L)'
;MSRASSWFFANWANISAAFGVLALSILASYWDHFSIAQRCLLANVGILSLHFWEEFVIPGGLPSVWNVVGWKTATENADHYPLNQRNAVLGNWWFLFLLYLPPVFCNTVSWFTLVPIVFGLVCEAFMHLVAFNIVLGTCYNPGLFTSLGGFLPVGIVYLVHYAGQHPVLDWVKALGFALSNYVFIFYFVGIYMLAKPGDDRYAFTKDEMDRFSRTRYNPITWLKVYRDNWYYVVGVGFFAGAYFMAFFGHLFSQIQSILIWNTLAVAAHQIEEYIIPGGTTLIINVALFNERRDYDRYPLNKKGTAVVNTLAYPFFLAPVLWPNEIWLGLTQVFFGVAQIFAHGLAMNIGVNMGYNPGLATAVLLHLPIAVHYIAYVQDHDLVRYTDFLYAIPLLLAATVVIVLVPIRLNRDRQSPYPFTPEEMARFNVLNKLKANHLVDEPLAPTYRDEEVRD
;
A
#
# COMPACT_ATOMS: atom_id res chain seq x y z
N MET A 1 4.24 -30.98 -27.86
CA MET A 1 4.27 -31.26 -26.41
C MET A 1 3.10 -32.17 -26.06
N SER A 2 3.21 -32.96 -25.00
CA SER A 2 2.04 -33.69 -24.46
C SER A 2 1.06 -32.71 -23.79
N ARG A 3 -0.22 -33.07 -23.67
CA ARG A 3 -1.21 -32.21 -22.97
C ARG A 3 -0.81 -31.91 -21.52
N ALA A 4 -0.26 -32.89 -20.81
CA ALA A 4 0.21 -32.73 -19.43
C ALA A 4 1.38 -31.75 -19.31
N SER A 5 2.37 -31.82 -20.21
CA SER A 5 3.49 -30.87 -20.22
C SER A 5 3.03 -29.46 -20.57
N SER A 6 2.13 -29.31 -21.54
CA SER A 6 1.55 -28.00 -21.87
C SER A 6 0.77 -27.38 -20.72
N TRP A 7 -0.03 -28.18 -20.01
CA TRP A 7 -0.73 -27.70 -18.82
C TRP A 7 0.24 -27.25 -17.73
N PHE A 8 1.30 -28.02 -17.47
CA PHE A 8 2.30 -27.68 -16.45
C PHE A 8 2.98 -26.34 -16.74
N PHE A 9 3.51 -26.14 -17.94
CA PHE A 9 4.17 -24.89 -18.32
C PHE A 9 3.23 -23.69 -18.36
N ALA A 10 1.92 -23.89 -18.52
CA ALA A 10 0.96 -22.80 -18.43
C ALA A 10 0.52 -22.48 -16.98
N ASN A 11 0.76 -23.39 -16.03
CA ASN A 11 0.22 -23.27 -14.67
C ASN A 11 1.27 -23.34 -13.55
N TRP A 12 2.56 -23.39 -13.90
CA TRP A 12 3.65 -23.52 -12.92
C TRP A 12 3.67 -22.42 -11.86
N ALA A 13 3.29 -21.19 -12.22
CA ALA A 13 3.22 -20.07 -11.28
C ALA A 13 2.07 -20.24 -10.27
N ASN A 14 0.94 -20.82 -10.68
CA ASN A 14 -0.15 -21.21 -9.77
C ASN A 14 0.25 -22.37 -8.86
N ILE A 15 1.01 -23.35 -9.38
CA ILE A 15 1.57 -24.44 -8.58
C ILE A 15 2.54 -23.88 -7.54
N SER A 16 3.37 -22.89 -7.94
CA SER A 16 4.29 -22.19 -7.04
C SER A 16 3.51 -21.43 -5.96
N ALA A 17 2.44 -20.71 -6.31
CA ALA A 17 1.59 -20.05 -5.32
C ALA A 17 1.03 -21.02 -4.27
N ALA A 18 0.56 -22.20 -4.69
CA ALA A 18 0.08 -23.24 -3.77
C ALA A 18 1.20 -23.73 -2.84
N PHE A 19 2.42 -23.91 -3.36
CA PHE A 19 3.60 -24.24 -2.55
C PHE A 19 3.93 -23.12 -1.55
N GLY A 20 3.82 -21.86 -1.97
CA GLY A 20 4.03 -20.69 -1.10
C GLY A 20 3.03 -20.61 0.04
N VAL A 21 1.73 -20.79 -0.26
CA VAL A 21 0.66 -20.84 0.75
C VAL A 21 0.90 -21.98 1.73
N LEU A 22 1.30 -23.15 1.25
CA LEU A 22 1.64 -24.28 2.13
C LEU A 22 2.81 -23.96 3.06
N ALA A 23 3.90 -23.40 2.53
CA ALA A 23 5.07 -23.02 3.34
C ALA A 23 4.71 -21.98 4.42
N LEU A 24 3.94 -20.95 4.07
CA LEU A 24 3.48 -19.94 5.02
C LEU A 24 2.48 -20.50 6.03
N SER A 25 1.62 -21.44 5.64
CA SER A 25 0.68 -22.12 6.55
C SER A 25 1.43 -22.98 7.57
N ILE A 26 2.48 -23.67 7.15
CA ILE A 26 3.37 -24.43 8.06
C ILE A 26 4.07 -23.46 9.02
N LEU A 27 4.63 -22.36 8.51
CA LEU A 27 5.27 -21.35 9.34
C LEU A 27 4.30 -20.78 10.39
N ALA A 28 3.07 -20.45 10.00
CA ALA A 28 2.06 -19.91 10.92
C ALA A 28 1.61 -20.95 11.96
N SER A 29 1.39 -22.19 11.54
CA SER A 29 0.89 -23.26 12.42
C SER A 29 1.93 -23.74 13.43
N TYR A 30 3.21 -23.67 13.07
CA TYR A 30 4.33 -24.16 13.89
C TYR A 30 5.31 -23.04 14.24
N TRP A 31 4.81 -21.81 14.39
CA TRP A 31 5.62 -20.62 14.62
C TRP A 31 6.67 -20.81 15.72
N ASP A 32 6.23 -21.31 16.87
CA ASP A 32 7.08 -21.48 18.05
C ASP A 32 8.09 -22.64 17.95
N HIS A 33 7.95 -23.52 16.96
CA HIS A 33 8.87 -24.64 16.73
C HIS A 33 10.09 -24.25 15.90
N PHE A 34 10.05 -23.11 15.21
CA PHE A 34 11.15 -22.64 14.36
C PHE A 34 11.98 -21.57 15.07
N SER A 35 13.31 -21.62 14.90
CA SER A 35 14.18 -20.51 15.30
C SER A 35 13.90 -19.26 14.46
N ILE A 36 14.28 -18.07 14.93
CA ILE A 36 14.05 -16.81 14.19
C ILE A 36 14.67 -16.88 12.78
N ALA A 37 15.89 -17.43 12.66
CA ALA A 37 16.51 -17.68 11.35
C ALA A 37 15.65 -18.59 10.46
N GLN A 38 15.14 -19.71 10.98
CA GLN A 38 14.26 -20.61 10.21
C GLN A 38 12.94 -19.96 9.82
N ARG A 39 12.36 -19.14 10.70
CA ARG A 39 11.13 -18.39 10.39
C ARG A 39 11.36 -17.47 9.20
N CYS A 40 12.47 -16.71 9.20
CA CYS A 40 12.82 -15.83 8.08
C CYS A 40 13.10 -16.61 6.79
N LEU A 41 13.81 -17.74 6.86
CA LEU A 41 14.15 -18.54 5.68
C LEU A 41 12.90 -19.22 5.08
N LEU A 42 12.04 -19.79 5.92
CA LEU A 42 10.79 -20.41 5.48
C LEU A 42 9.80 -19.37 4.95
N ALA A 43 9.75 -18.17 5.57
CA ALA A 43 9.00 -17.05 5.03
C ALA A 43 9.52 -16.66 3.64
N ASN A 44 10.83 -16.59 3.43
CA ASN A 44 11.43 -16.30 2.12
C ASN A 44 11.05 -17.34 1.05
N VAL A 45 11.00 -18.63 1.40
CA VAL A 45 10.51 -19.68 0.48
C VAL A 45 9.06 -19.42 0.08
N GLY A 46 8.21 -19.10 1.06
CA GLY A 46 6.81 -18.74 0.82
C GLY A 46 6.66 -17.52 -0.07
N ILE A 47 7.38 -16.46 0.26
CA ILE A 47 7.36 -15.17 -0.45
C ILE A 47 7.88 -15.32 -1.87
N LEU A 48 9.00 -16.02 -2.11
CA LEU A 48 9.52 -16.24 -3.46
C LEU A 48 8.52 -16.98 -4.34
N SER A 49 7.80 -17.95 -3.77
CA SER A 49 6.79 -18.70 -4.50
C SER A 49 5.57 -17.83 -4.87
N LEU A 50 5.17 -16.91 -3.98
CA LEU A 50 4.16 -15.89 -4.28
C LEU A 50 4.68 -14.80 -5.23
N HIS A 51 5.98 -14.51 -5.20
CA HIS A 51 6.63 -13.56 -6.09
C HIS A 51 6.55 -14.03 -7.54
N PHE A 52 6.82 -15.31 -7.81
CA PHE A 52 6.59 -15.90 -9.14
C PHE A 52 5.13 -15.76 -9.59
N TRP A 53 4.18 -15.92 -8.66
CA TRP A 53 2.78 -15.74 -8.97
C TRP A 53 2.44 -14.28 -9.29
N GLU A 54 3.03 -13.32 -8.58
CA GLU A 54 2.84 -11.91 -8.87
C GLU A 54 3.40 -11.52 -10.25
N GLU A 55 4.61 -11.99 -10.54
CA GLU A 55 5.34 -11.66 -11.78
C GLU A 55 4.69 -12.22 -13.05
N PHE A 56 4.11 -13.42 -12.95
CA PHE A 56 3.57 -14.14 -14.12
C PHE A 56 2.03 -14.14 -14.17
N VAL A 57 1.34 -14.06 -13.03
CA VAL A 57 -0.12 -14.26 -12.94
C VAL A 57 -0.87 -12.97 -12.60
N ILE A 58 -0.65 -12.40 -11.40
CA ILE A 58 -1.39 -11.20 -10.96
C ILE A 58 -0.47 -10.17 -10.28
N PRO A 59 -0.25 -9.00 -10.90
CA PRO A 59 -0.83 -8.56 -12.16
C PRO A 59 -0.20 -9.21 -13.40
N GLY A 60 0.96 -9.85 -13.25
CA GLY A 60 1.65 -10.54 -14.35
C GLY A 60 2.33 -9.60 -15.35
N GLY A 61 2.95 -10.22 -16.37
CA GLY A 61 3.55 -9.52 -17.51
C GLY A 61 5.04 -9.24 -17.40
N LEU A 62 5.73 -9.91 -16.45
CA LEU A 62 7.19 -10.00 -16.44
C LEU A 62 7.77 -10.47 -17.80
N PRO A 63 7.16 -11.43 -18.54
CA PRO A 63 7.63 -11.80 -19.87
C PRO A 63 7.75 -10.63 -20.85
N SER A 64 6.75 -9.73 -20.88
CA SER A 64 6.77 -8.52 -21.70
C SER A 64 7.83 -7.53 -21.23
N VAL A 65 8.01 -7.40 -19.91
CA VAL A 65 9.08 -6.56 -19.35
C VAL A 65 10.45 -7.06 -19.82
N TRP A 66 10.71 -8.37 -19.77
CA TRP A 66 12.00 -8.89 -20.23
C TRP A 66 12.15 -8.84 -21.74
N ASN A 67 11.25 -9.47 -22.48
CA ASN A 67 11.46 -9.70 -23.91
C ASN A 67 11.31 -8.41 -24.73
N VAL A 68 10.28 -7.60 -24.44
CA VAL A 68 9.98 -6.37 -25.19
C VAL A 68 10.78 -5.19 -24.67
N VAL A 69 10.84 -4.99 -23.35
CA VAL A 69 11.50 -3.80 -22.78
C VAL A 69 12.98 -4.03 -22.54
N GLY A 70 13.35 -5.10 -21.84
CA GLY A 70 14.73 -5.38 -21.45
C GLY A 70 15.61 -5.72 -22.65
N TRP A 71 15.17 -6.69 -23.46
CA TRP A 71 15.93 -7.22 -24.60
C TRP A 71 15.59 -6.56 -25.93
N LYS A 72 14.56 -5.70 -25.98
CA LYS A 72 14.11 -5.00 -27.20
C LYS A 72 13.89 -5.97 -28.38
N THR A 73 13.37 -7.16 -28.08
CA THR A 73 13.14 -8.20 -29.07
C THR A 73 12.06 -7.74 -30.04
N ALA A 74 12.21 -8.09 -31.32
CA ALA A 74 11.20 -7.83 -32.32
C ALA A 74 9.86 -8.46 -31.91
N THR A 75 8.76 -7.75 -32.15
CA THR A 75 7.41 -8.15 -31.70
C THR A 75 7.00 -9.54 -32.15
N GLU A 76 7.52 -10.01 -33.28
CA GLU A 76 7.25 -11.34 -33.84
C GLU A 76 7.76 -12.51 -32.98
N ASN A 77 8.80 -12.31 -32.17
CA ASN A 77 9.39 -13.35 -31.33
C ASN A 77 9.29 -13.05 -29.82
N ALA A 78 8.66 -11.93 -29.46
CA ALA A 78 8.69 -11.41 -28.10
C ALA A 78 7.94 -12.28 -27.08
N ASP A 79 7.05 -13.17 -27.54
CA ASP A 79 6.31 -14.11 -26.70
C ASP A 79 7.12 -15.38 -26.35
N HIS A 80 8.25 -15.65 -26.99
CA HIS A 80 9.03 -16.88 -26.74
C HIS A 80 10.56 -16.70 -26.76
N TYR A 81 11.05 -15.50 -27.03
CA TYR A 81 12.47 -15.19 -27.04
C TYR A 81 12.76 -13.80 -26.44
N PRO A 82 13.84 -13.66 -25.64
CA PRO A 82 14.72 -14.73 -25.13
C PRO A 82 14.12 -15.53 -23.96
N LEU A 83 13.12 -15.01 -23.25
CA LEU A 83 12.40 -15.72 -22.20
C LEU A 83 11.19 -16.47 -22.80
N ASN A 84 10.98 -17.71 -22.36
CA ASN A 84 9.80 -18.53 -22.64
C ASN A 84 9.37 -19.27 -21.37
N GLN A 85 8.23 -19.96 -21.39
CA GLN A 85 7.72 -20.66 -20.21
C GLN A 85 8.72 -21.70 -19.66
N ARG A 86 9.49 -22.37 -20.54
CA ARG A 86 10.44 -23.41 -20.12
C ARG A 86 11.61 -22.84 -19.34
N ASN A 87 12.30 -21.84 -19.89
CA ASN A 87 13.45 -21.26 -19.20
C ASN A 87 13.02 -20.39 -18.01
N ALA A 88 11.82 -19.80 -18.02
CA ALA A 88 11.22 -19.15 -16.87
C ALA A 88 10.99 -20.13 -15.71
N VAL A 89 10.34 -21.27 -15.96
CA VAL A 89 10.17 -22.32 -14.92
C VAL A 89 11.52 -22.78 -14.40
N LEU A 90 12.42 -23.14 -15.31
CA LEU A 90 13.70 -23.71 -14.93
C LEU A 90 14.52 -22.76 -14.05
N GLY A 91 14.62 -21.48 -14.45
CA GLY A 91 15.34 -20.47 -13.67
C GLY A 91 14.72 -20.22 -12.30
N ASN A 92 13.40 -20.02 -12.25
CA ASN A 92 12.70 -19.73 -11.00
C ASN A 92 12.70 -20.92 -10.03
N TRP A 93 12.45 -22.13 -10.51
CA TRP A 93 12.48 -23.34 -9.68
C TRP A 93 13.89 -23.71 -9.26
N TRP A 94 14.92 -23.40 -10.05
CA TRP A 94 16.31 -23.53 -9.63
C TRP A 94 16.58 -22.68 -8.39
N PHE A 95 16.16 -21.43 -8.38
CA PHE A 95 16.28 -20.54 -7.23
C PHE A 95 15.49 -21.06 -6.02
N LEU A 96 14.24 -21.45 -6.23
CA LEU A 96 13.39 -21.96 -5.16
C LEU A 96 14.00 -23.20 -4.48
N PHE A 97 14.38 -24.21 -5.26
CA PHE A 97 14.78 -25.51 -4.72
C PHE A 97 16.25 -25.62 -4.36
N LEU A 98 17.15 -24.80 -4.93
CA LEU A 98 18.58 -24.86 -4.62
C LEU A 98 19.06 -23.71 -3.74
N LEU A 99 18.51 -22.51 -3.91
CA LEU A 99 18.99 -21.33 -3.19
C LEU A 99 18.13 -21.01 -1.98
N TYR A 100 16.81 -21.23 -2.03
CA TYR A 100 15.88 -20.82 -0.97
C TYR A 100 15.51 -21.95 -0.02
N LEU A 101 15.17 -23.12 -0.54
CA LEU A 101 14.71 -24.25 0.27
C LEU A 101 15.83 -24.88 1.13
N PRO A 102 17.04 -25.17 0.60
CA PRO A 102 18.05 -25.89 1.38
C PRO A 102 18.59 -25.13 2.60
N PRO A 103 18.77 -23.78 2.58
CA PRO A 103 19.16 -23.05 3.78
C PRO A 103 18.20 -23.21 4.97
N VAL A 104 16.92 -23.53 4.75
CA VAL A 104 15.96 -23.80 5.83
C VAL A 104 16.41 -24.99 6.68
N PHE A 105 16.96 -26.02 6.05
CA PHE A 105 17.44 -27.24 6.70
C PHE A 105 18.91 -27.11 7.14
N CYS A 106 19.72 -26.36 6.39
CA CYS A 106 21.14 -26.14 6.65
C CYS A 106 21.39 -24.79 7.35
N ASN A 107 20.57 -24.46 8.35
CA ASN A 107 20.54 -23.14 8.98
C ASN A 107 21.75 -22.81 9.88
N THR A 108 22.66 -23.77 10.07
CA THR A 108 23.91 -23.60 10.82
C THR A 108 25.05 -23.06 9.95
N VAL A 109 24.91 -23.12 8.62
CA VAL A 109 25.92 -22.64 7.68
C VAL A 109 25.67 -21.16 7.40
N SER A 110 26.40 -20.30 8.10
CA SER A 110 26.30 -18.84 8.08
C SER A 110 26.12 -18.24 6.67
N TRP A 111 27.10 -18.39 5.78
CA TRP A 111 26.99 -17.83 4.42
C TRP A 111 25.81 -18.37 3.60
N PHE A 112 25.36 -19.61 3.88
CA PHE A 112 24.29 -20.24 3.13
C PHE A 112 22.91 -19.70 3.53
N THR A 113 22.72 -19.43 4.83
CA THR A 113 21.52 -18.73 5.34
C THR A 113 21.40 -17.29 4.83
N LEU A 114 22.52 -16.66 4.47
CA LEU A 114 22.51 -15.34 3.87
C LEU A 114 22.06 -15.34 2.40
N VAL A 115 22.11 -16.46 1.68
CA VAL A 115 21.79 -16.48 0.24
C VAL A 115 20.36 -16.00 -0.05
N PRO A 116 19.29 -16.53 0.60
CA PRO A 116 17.92 -16.07 0.36
C PRO A 116 17.71 -14.62 0.81
N ILE A 117 18.41 -14.21 1.87
CA ILE A 117 18.30 -12.86 2.44
C ILE A 117 18.92 -11.84 1.49
N VAL A 118 20.16 -12.09 1.05
CA VAL A 118 20.86 -11.21 0.11
C VAL A 118 20.12 -11.17 -1.22
N PHE A 119 19.69 -12.32 -1.77
CA PHE A 119 18.98 -12.30 -3.05
C PHE A 119 17.61 -11.62 -2.93
N GLY A 120 16.79 -11.97 -1.93
CA GLY A 120 15.46 -11.37 -1.76
C GLY A 120 15.50 -9.88 -1.39
N LEU A 121 16.32 -9.50 -0.40
CA LEU A 121 16.39 -8.12 0.07
C LEU A 121 17.20 -7.22 -0.86
N VAL A 122 18.36 -7.68 -1.34
CA VAL A 122 19.30 -6.83 -2.08
C VAL A 122 19.08 -6.93 -3.58
N CYS A 123 18.79 -8.11 -4.13
CA CYS A 123 18.53 -8.24 -5.57
C CYS A 123 17.08 -7.92 -5.88
N GLU A 124 16.13 -8.71 -5.38
CA GLU A 124 14.71 -8.55 -5.76
C GLU A 124 14.13 -7.22 -5.27
N ALA A 125 14.22 -6.92 -3.97
CA ALA A 125 13.59 -5.70 -3.46
C ALA A 125 14.19 -4.42 -4.07
N PHE A 126 15.51 -4.36 -4.30
CA PHE A 126 16.13 -3.23 -4.99
C PHE A 126 15.73 -3.15 -6.47
N MET A 127 15.75 -4.28 -7.19
CA MET A 127 15.42 -4.32 -8.62
C MET A 127 13.99 -3.87 -8.88
N HIS A 128 13.03 -4.39 -8.11
CA HIS A 128 11.63 -4.02 -8.25
C HIS A 128 11.35 -2.60 -7.73
N LEU A 129 11.97 -2.17 -6.63
CA LEU A 129 11.71 -0.84 -6.07
C LEU A 129 12.30 0.29 -6.94
N VAL A 130 13.50 0.07 -7.47
CA VAL A 130 14.29 1.11 -8.14
C VAL A 130 14.46 0.81 -9.63
N ALA A 131 15.16 -0.26 -9.97
CA ALA A 131 15.64 -0.47 -11.35
C ALA A 131 14.48 -0.61 -12.36
N PHE A 132 13.51 -1.47 -12.08
CA PHE A 132 12.38 -1.69 -13.00
C PHE A 132 11.48 -0.46 -13.10
N ASN A 133 11.19 0.24 -12.00
CA ASN A 133 10.39 1.47 -12.05
C ASN A 133 11.06 2.56 -12.90
N ILE A 134 12.39 2.69 -12.84
CA ILE A 134 13.16 3.62 -13.70
C ILE A 134 13.08 3.18 -15.17
N VAL A 135 13.35 1.91 -15.46
CA VAL A 135 13.37 1.39 -16.84
C VAL A 135 11.99 1.42 -17.50
N LEU A 136 10.93 1.17 -16.72
CA LEU A 136 9.56 1.12 -17.20
C LEU A 136 8.86 2.48 -17.20
N GLY A 137 9.36 3.44 -16.40
CA GLY A 137 8.67 4.72 -16.18
C GLY A 137 7.32 4.55 -15.47
N THR A 138 7.21 3.51 -14.63
CA THR A 138 5.99 3.14 -13.91
C THR A 138 6.19 3.24 -12.40
N CYS A 139 5.11 3.43 -11.64
CA CYS A 139 5.14 3.38 -10.17
C CYS A 139 4.99 1.96 -9.61
N TYR A 140 4.72 1.01 -10.50
CA TYR A 140 4.54 -0.38 -10.17
C TYR A 140 5.08 -1.25 -11.30
N ASN A 141 5.63 -2.40 -10.94
CA ASN A 141 6.01 -3.46 -11.85
C ASN A 141 5.69 -4.82 -11.20
N PRO A 142 5.44 -5.86 -12.00
CA PRO A 142 5.14 -7.19 -11.48
C PRO A 142 6.30 -7.66 -10.58
N GLY A 143 6.00 -8.04 -9.33
CA GLY A 143 6.98 -8.43 -8.31
C GLY A 143 7.24 -7.37 -7.23
N LEU A 144 6.77 -6.13 -7.42
CA LEU A 144 6.96 -5.04 -6.45
C LEU A 144 6.22 -5.28 -5.13
N PHE A 145 5.01 -5.84 -5.17
CA PHE A 145 4.19 -6.04 -3.96
C PHE A 145 4.82 -7.07 -3.03
N THR A 146 5.21 -8.23 -3.54
CA THR A 146 5.88 -9.30 -2.77
C THR A 146 7.30 -8.90 -2.36
N SER A 147 7.97 -8.06 -3.15
CA SER A 147 9.25 -7.45 -2.77
C SER A 147 9.12 -6.52 -1.55
N LEU A 148 8.19 -5.57 -1.60
CA LEU A 148 7.98 -4.59 -0.52
C LEU A 148 7.30 -5.19 0.71
N GLY A 149 6.28 -6.02 0.51
CA GLY A 149 5.47 -6.62 1.57
C GLY A 149 6.03 -7.93 2.12
N GLY A 150 6.94 -8.58 1.40
CA GLY A 150 7.54 -9.86 1.78
C GLY A 150 9.04 -9.77 2.01
N PHE A 151 9.82 -9.65 0.93
CA PHE A 151 11.28 -9.74 1.03
C PHE A 151 11.90 -8.65 1.91
N LEU A 152 11.44 -7.41 1.77
CA LEU A 152 11.95 -6.28 2.54
C LEU A 152 11.77 -6.44 4.06
N PRO A 153 10.55 -6.66 4.59
CA PRO A 153 10.36 -6.81 6.04
C PRO A 153 11.05 -8.06 6.59
N VAL A 154 11.00 -9.20 5.89
CA VAL A 154 11.69 -10.41 6.33
C VAL A 154 13.21 -10.22 6.35
N GLY A 155 13.76 -9.55 5.33
CA GLY A 155 15.17 -9.20 5.27
C GLY A 155 15.57 -8.28 6.43
N ILE A 156 14.80 -7.23 6.72
CA ILE A 156 15.06 -6.34 7.86
C ILE A 156 15.04 -7.11 9.18
N VAL A 157 14.02 -7.95 9.42
CA VAL A 157 13.93 -8.75 10.65
C VAL A 157 15.15 -9.66 10.79
N TYR A 158 15.57 -10.32 9.70
CA TYR A 158 16.78 -11.14 9.71
C TYR A 158 18.03 -10.31 10.05
N LEU A 159 18.22 -9.17 9.40
CA LEU A 159 19.37 -8.29 9.63
C LEU A 159 19.44 -7.78 11.06
N VAL A 160 18.32 -7.35 11.65
CA VAL A 160 18.27 -6.84 13.02
C VAL A 160 18.76 -7.89 14.03
N HIS A 161 18.45 -9.17 13.80
CA HIS A 161 18.82 -10.24 14.73
C HIS A 161 20.20 -10.86 14.44
N TYR A 162 20.60 -10.93 13.17
CA TYR A 162 21.74 -11.75 12.74
C TYR A 162 22.83 -11.00 11.99
N ALA A 163 22.65 -9.73 11.57
CA ALA A 163 23.65 -9.03 10.75
C ALA A 163 25.04 -8.97 11.40
N GLY A 164 25.10 -8.75 12.72
CA GLY A 164 26.36 -8.70 13.48
C GLY A 164 27.01 -10.06 13.74
N GLN A 165 26.33 -11.17 13.43
CA GLN A 165 26.82 -12.53 13.70
C GLN A 165 27.56 -13.13 12.51
N HIS A 166 27.45 -12.51 11.33
CA HIS A 166 28.03 -13.03 10.09
C HIS A 166 29.36 -12.32 9.74
N PRO A 167 30.45 -13.07 9.51
CA PRO A 167 31.70 -12.50 8.99
C PRO A 167 31.48 -11.84 7.62
N VAL A 168 32.23 -10.77 7.31
CA VAL A 168 32.16 -10.07 6.00
C VAL A 168 32.37 -11.03 4.83
N LEU A 169 33.26 -12.02 4.97
CA LEU A 169 33.51 -13.01 3.92
C LEU A 169 32.26 -13.85 3.59
N ASP A 170 31.38 -14.08 4.56
CA ASP A 170 30.17 -14.86 4.34
C ASP A 170 29.12 -14.07 3.54
N TRP A 171 29.07 -12.75 3.70
CA TRP A 171 28.29 -11.87 2.82
C TRP A 171 28.77 -11.94 1.37
N VAL A 172 30.10 -11.90 1.17
CA VAL A 172 30.70 -11.99 -0.17
C VAL A 172 30.42 -13.34 -0.81
N LYS A 173 30.53 -14.44 -0.05
CA LYS A 173 30.19 -15.79 -0.54
C LYS A 173 28.71 -15.90 -0.90
N ALA A 174 27.82 -15.39 -0.05
CA ALA A 174 26.38 -15.43 -0.30
C ALA A 174 26.00 -14.70 -1.59
N LEU A 175 26.48 -13.45 -1.74
CA LEU A 175 26.23 -12.65 -2.93
C LEU A 175 26.87 -13.29 -4.18
N GLY A 176 28.13 -13.71 -4.09
CA GLY A 176 28.83 -14.37 -5.19
C GLY A 176 28.13 -15.65 -5.63
N PHE A 177 27.67 -16.48 -4.70
CA PHE A 177 26.93 -17.70 -4.99
C PHE A 177 25.58 -17.41 -5.66
N ALA A 178 24.82 -16.44 -5.14
CA ALA A 178 23.52 -16.05 -5.72
C ALA A 178 23.67 -15.52 -7.15
N LEU A 179 24.60 -14.58 -7.38
CA LEU A 179 24.85 -13.99 -8.70
C LEU A 179 25.39 -15.02 -9.69
N SER A 180 26.29 -15.90 -9.26
CA SER A 180 26.84 -16.95 -10.14
C SER A 180 25.74 -17.91 -10.59
N ASN A 181 24.84 -18.30 -9.69
CA ASN A 181 23.69 -19.13 -10.04
C ASN A 181 22.71 -18.39 -10.96
N TYR A 182 22.48 -17.09 -10.73
CA TYR A 182 21.64 -16.26 -11.60
C TYR A 182 22.17 -16.25 -13.04
N VAL A 183 23.46 -15.93 -13.21
CA VAL A 183 24.12 -15.92 -14.52
C VAL A 183 24.10 -17.31 -15.17
N PHE A 184 24.41 -18.34 -14.39
CA PHE A 184 24.44 -19.71 -14.90
C PHE A 184 23.05 -20.17 -15.40
N ILE A 185 22.01 -20.05 -14.58
CA ILE A 185 20.71 -20.62 -14.94
C ILE A 185 19.94 -19.77 -15.94
N PHE A 186 19.91 -18.44 -15.77
CA PHE A 186 19.12 -17.58 -16.66
C PHE A 186 19.85 -17.26 -17.96
N TYR A 187 21.13 -16.87 -17.91
CA TYR A 187 21.87 -16.51 -19.13
C TYR A 187 22.44 -17.72 -19.85
N PHE A 188 23.22 -18.56 -19.17
CA PHE A 188 23.90 -19.66 -19.83
C PHE A 188 22.94 -20.80 -20.19
N VAL A 189 22.20 -21.34 -19.22
CA VAL A 189 21.25 -22.44 -19.50
C VAL A 189 19.99 -21.89 -20.19
N GLY A 190 19.35 -20.89 -19.61
CA GLY A 190 18.05 -20.39 -20.06
C GLY A 190 18.08 -19.75 -21.45
N ILE A 191 18.95 -18.75 -21.65
CA ILE A 191 19.03 -18.01 -22.90
C ILE A 191 19.95 -18.73 -23.90
N TYR A 192 21.20 -19.00 -23.54
CA TYR A 192 22.19 -19.50 -24.50
C TYR A 192 21.95 -20.96 -24.92
N MET A 193 21.59 -21.86 -24.00
CA MET A 193 21.35 -23.27 -24.34
C MET A 193 19.90 -23.57 -24.74
N LEU A 194 18.92 -22.90 -24.13
CA LEU A 194 17.51 -23.27 -24.26
C LEU A 194 16.64 -22.29 -25.07
N ALA A 195 17.03 -21.03 -25.25
CA ALA A 195 16.23 -20.09 -26.03
C ALA A 195 16.62 -20.16 -27.51
N LYS A 196 15.61 -20.25 -28.38
CA LYS A 196 15.80 -20.23 -29.84
C LYS A 196 14.74 -19.29 -30.44
N PRO A 197 15.12 -18.30 -31.27
CA PRO A 197 14.18 -17.31 -31.80
C PRO A 197 13.03 -17.86 -32.65
N GLY A 198 13.10 -19.11 -33.13
CA GLY A 198 12.02 -19.75 -33.89
C GLY A 198 11.38 -20.94 -33.20
N ASP A 199 11.59 -21.11 -31.88
CA ASP A 199 11.01 -22.19 -31.10
C ASP A 199 9.85 -21.67 -30.22
N ASP A 200 8.65 -21.70 -30.78
CA ASP A 200 7.41 -21.22 -30.16
C ASP A 200 6.74 -22.25 -29.22
N ARG A 201 7.31 -23.45 -29.08
CA ARG A 201 6.69 -24.56 -28.32
C ARG A 201 6.38 -24.22 -26.86
N TYR A 202 7.08 -23.23 -26.30
CA TYR A 202 6.93 -22.77 -24.92
C TYR A 202 6.57 -21.27 -24.86
N ALA A 203 5.98 -20.72 -25.92
CA ALA A 203 5.56 -19.33 -25.96
C ALA A 203 4.59 -18.98 -24.81
N PHE A 204 4.71 -17.75 -24.32
CA PHE A 204 3.70 -17.14 -23.47
C PHE A 204 2.44 -16.87 -24.30
N THR A 205 1.29 -17.01 -23.68
CA THR A 205 0.03 -16.64 -24.32
C THR A 205 -0.05 -15.14 -24.52
N LYS A 206 -0.85 -14.70 -25.50
CA LYS A 206 -1.11 -13.27 -25.72
C LYS A 206 -1.61 -12.57 -24.45
N ASP A 207 -2.50 -13.22 -23.70
CA ASP A 207 -3.02 -12.69 -22.45
C ASP A 207 -1.92 -12.50 -21.40
N GLU A 208 -0.95 -13.41 -21.31
CA GLU A 208 0.22 -13.26 -20.41
C GLU A 208 1.13 -12.10 -20.83
N MET A 209 1.28 -11.89 -22.13
CA MET A 209 2.05 -10.76 -22.67
C MET A 209 1.34 -9.42 -22.46
N ASP A 210 0.02 -9.38 -22.61
CA ASP A 210 -0.80 -8.16 -22.53
C ASP A 210 -1.12 -7.74 -21.07
N ARG A 211 -0.81 -8.57 -20.07
CA ARG A 211 -1.02 -8.29 -18.63
C ARG A 211 -0.29 -7.04 -18.14
N PHE A 212 0.91 -6.78 -18.66
CA PHE A 212 1.67 -5.58 -18.29
C PHE A 212 1.32 -4.40 -19.20
N SER A 213 0.84 -3.31 -18.61
CA SER A 213 0.53 -2.07 -19.32
C SER A 213 1.26 -0.88 -18.68
N ARG A 214 2.18 -0.28 -19.44
CA ARG A 214 2.88 0.94 -19.02
C ARG A 214 1.92 2.10 -18.74
N THR A 215 0.81 2.18 -19.48
CA THR A 215 -0.19 3.24 -19.29
C THR A 215 -1.00 3.03 -18.01
N ARG A 216 -1.34 1.77 -17.70
CA ARG A 216 -2.01 1.40 -16.44
C ARG A 216 -1.14 1.74 -15.23
N TYR A 217 0.17 1.48 -15.29
CA TYR A 217 1.10 1.72 -14.17
C TYR A 217 1.86 3.04 -14.25
N ASN A 218 1.42 3.97 -15.11
CA ASN A 218 2.00 5.30 -15.17
C ASN A 218 1.73 6.06 -13.85
N PRO A 219 2.74 6.68 -13.23
CA PRO A 219 2.58 7.38 -11.95
C PRO A 219 1.51 8.48 -12.00
N ILE A 220 1.39 9.20 -13.13
CA ILE A 220 0.40 10.27 -13.30
C ILE A 220 -1.02 9.68 -13.36
N THR A 221 -1.20 8.56 -14.07
CA THR A 221 -2.49 7.86 -14.12
C THR A 221 -2.88 7.34 -12.74
N TRP A 222 -1.95 6.71 -12.02
CA TRP A 222 -2.18 6.22 -10.66
C TRP A 222 -2.52 7.34 -9.68
N LEU A 223 -1.79 8.46 -9.73
CA LEU A 223 -2.07 9.62 -8.88
C LEU A 223 -3.47 10.18 -9.14
N LYS A 224 -3.95 10.15 -10.40
CA LYS A 224 -5.34 10.53 -10.73
C LYS A 224 -6.35 9.54 -10.13
N VAL A 225 -6.13 8.23 -10.31
CA VAL A 225 -7.00 7.19 -9.76
C VAL A 225 -7.05 7.28 -8.23
N TYR A 226 -5.90 7.41 -7.57
CA TYR A 226 -5.79 7.58 -6.13
C TYR A 226 -6.48 8.86 -5.65
N ARG A 227 -6.23 10.01 -6.29
CA ARG A 227 -6.95 11.27 -5.99
C ARG A 227 -8.46 11.10 -6.08
N ASP A 228 -8.95 10.27 -6.99
CA ASP A 228 -10.39 10.10 -7.17
C ASP A 228 -11.00 9.05 -6.23
N ASN A 229 -10.18 8.17 -5.62
CA ASN A 229 -10.62 6.96 -4.92
C ASN A 229 -9.86 6.67 -3.60
N TRP A 230 -9.14 7.65 -3.02
CA TRP A 230 -8.30 7.42 -1.84
C TRP A 230 -9.06 6.77 -0.69
N TYR A 231 -10.31 7.17 -0.49
CA TYR A 231 -11.18 6.65 0.57
C TYR A 231 -11.50 5.15 0.39
N TYR A 232 -11.54 4.62 -0.83
CA TYR A 232 -11.67 3.18 -1.07
C TYR A 232 -10.37 2.43 -0.75
N VAL A 233 -9.22 3.00 -1.10
CA VAL A 233 -7.91 2.44 -0.74
C VAL A 233 -7.76 2.36 0.78
N VAL A 234 -8.18 3.41 1.48
CA VAL A 234 -8.25 3.43 2.96
C VAL A 234 -9.24 2.43 3.50
N GLY A 235 -10.41 2.28 2.87
CA GLY A 235 -11.41 1.28 3.24
C GLY A 235 -10.83 -0.14 3.21
N VAL A 236 -10.14 -0.50 2.13
CA VAL A 236 -9.44 -1.79 2.03
C VAL A 236 -8.38 -1.92 3.13
N GLY A 237 -7.59 -0.87 3.37
CA GLY A 237 -6.59 -0.83 4.44
C GLY A 237 -7.18 -1.02 5.83
N PHE A 238 -8.35 -0.43 6.11
CA PHE A 238 -9.08 -0.60 7.36
C PHE A 238 -9.48 -2.06 7.58
N PHE A 239 -10.14 -2.69 6.61
CA PHE A 239 -10.58 -4.08 6.75
C PHE A 239 -9.40 -5.04 6.87
N ALA A 240 -8.35 -4.86 6.06
CA ALA A 240 -7.13 -5.67 6.15
C ALA A 240 -6.44 -5.50 7.50
N GLY A 241 -6.30 -4.27 7.98
CA GLY A 241 -5.68 -3.96 9.27
C GLY A 241 -6.50 -4.46 10.46
N ALA A 242 -7.83 -4.32 10.43
CA ALA A 242 -8.72 -4.83 11.46
C ALA A 242 -8.70 -6.37 11.51
N TYR A 243 -8.71 -7.03 10.35
CA TYR A 243 -8.53 -8.48 10.26
C TYR A 243 -7.18 -8.89 10.86
N PHE A 244 -6.09 -8.22 10.45
CA PHE A 244 -4.76 -8.51 10.98
C PHE A 244 -4.68 -8.33 12.50
N MET A 245 -5.21 -7.23 13.05
CA MET A 245 -5.23 -7.01 14.49
C MET A 245 -6.09 -8.02 15.25
N ALA A 246 -7.16 -8.55 14.65
CA ALA A 246 -7.99 -9.56 15.28
C ALA A 246 -7.25 -10.89 15.53
N PHE A 247 -6.35 -11.30 14.62
CA PHE A 247 -5.60 -12.56 14.74
C PHE A 247 -4.19 -12.37 15.30
N PHE A 248 -3.54 -11.27 14.95
CA PHE A 248 -2.11 -11.03 15.23
C PHE A 248 -1.88 -9.83 16.17
N GLY A 249 -2.94 -9.20 16.69
CA GLY A 249 -2.81 -8.07 17.61
C GLY A 249 -1.99 -8.38 18.87
N HIS A 250 -2.00 -9.64 19.31
CA HIS A 250 -1.22 -10.12 20.46
C HIS A 250 0.31 -10.00 20.27
N LEU A 251 0.78 -9.78 19.04
CA LEU A 251 2.19 -9.58 18.74
C LEU A 251 2.70 -8.18 19.13
N PHE A 252 1.80 -7.22 19.38
CA PHE A 252 2.15 -5.83 19.68
C PHE A 252 2.04 -5.55 21.18
N SER A 253 2.85 -4.59 21.65
CA SER A 253 2.68 -4.06 23.01
C SER A 253 1.29 -3.44 23.18
N GLN A 254 0.81 -3.35 24.42
CA GLN A 254 -0.51 -2.77 24.70
C GLN A 254 -0.64 -1.34 24.15
N ILE A 255 0.37 -0.50 24.35
CA ILE A 255 0.41 0.87 23.82
C ILE A 255 0.32 0.86 22.29
N GLN A 256 1.18 0.07 21.65
CA GLN A 256 1.21 -0.01 20.20
C GLN A 256 -0.12 -0.51 19.63
N SER A 257 -0.76 -1.49 20.27
CA SER A 257 -2.09 -1.97 19.92
C SER A 257 -3.14 -0.86 19.98
N ILE A 258 -3.16 -0.05 21.05
CA ILE A 258 -4.09 1.08 21.20
C ILE A 258 -3.88 2.11 20.08
N LEU A 259 -2.62 2.43 19.78
CA LEU A 259 -2.25 3.39 18.72
C LEU A 259 -2.59 2.86 17.32
N ILE A 260 -2.43 1.55 17.07
CA ILE A 260 -2.88 0.91 15.82
C ILE A 260 -4.40 1.01 15.69
N TRP A 261 -5.16 0.72 16.74
CA TRP A 261 -6.61 0.88 16.72
C TRP A 261 -7.03 2.34 16.47
N ASN A 262 -6.28 3.32 17.00
CA ASN A 262 -6.54 4.73 16.69
C ASN A 262 -6.22 5.07 15.22
N THR A 263 -5.21 4.44 14.62
CA THR A 263 -4.91 4.54 13.18
C THR A 263 -6.00 3.89 12.32
N LEU A 264 -6.55 2.76 12.76
CA LEU A 264 -7.73 2.16 12.10
C LEU A 264 -8.98 3.03 12.30
N ALA A 265 -9.10 3.74 13.43
CA ALA A 265 -10.19 4.67 13.67
C ALA A 265 -10.16 5.85 12.68
N VAL A 266 -8.99 6.41 12.35
CA VAL A 266 -8.92 7.46 11.30
C VAL A 266 -9.27 6.91 9.91
N ALA A 267 -8.95 5.63 9.63
CA ALA A 267 -9.36 5.00 8.38
C ALA A 267 -10.88 4.83 8.32
N ALA A 268 -11.51 4.36 9.42
CA ALA A 268 -12.95 4.30 9.55
C ALA A 268 -13.60 5.70 9.47
N HIS A 269 -12.95 6.72 10.04
CA HIS A 269 -13.39 8.11 9.97
C HIS A 269 -13.47 8.60 8.52
N GLN A 270 -12.46 8.32 7.69
CA GLN A 270 -12.52 8.65 6.27
C GLN A 270 -13.61 7.86 5.51
N ILE A 271 -13.85 6.61 5.87
CA ILE A 271 -14.98 5.84 5.31
C ILE A 271 -16.30 6.54 5.63
N GLU A 272 -16.46 7.01 6.87
CA GLU A 272 -17.65 7.75 7.29
C GLU A 272 -17.81 9.07 6.52
N GLU A 273 -16.73 9.85 6.43
CA GLU A 273 -16.71 11.16 5.78
C GLU A 273 -17.01 11.13 4.28
N TYR A 274 -16.50 10.11 3.60
CA TYR A 274 -16.54 10.06 2.15
C TYR A 274 -17.48 8.99 1.60
N ILE A 275 -17.56 7.79 2.18
CA ILE A 275 -18.30 6.66 1.59
C ILE A 275 -19.69 6.52 2.22
N ILE A 276 -19.77 6.21 3.52
CA ILE A 276 -21.01 5.85 4.21
C ILE A 276 -21.05 6.53 5.59
N PRO A 277 -21.84 7.59 5.79
CA PRO A 277 -22.86 8.08 4.86
C PRO A 277 -22.33 9.04 3.78
N GLY A 278 -21.14 9.61 3.96
CA GLY A 278 -20.50 10.51 3.00
C GLY A 278 -21.06 11.94 2.96
N GLY A 279 -20.31 12.86 2.35
CA GLY A 279 -20.75 14.25 2.10
C GLY A 279 -20.04 15.31 2.96
N THR A 280 -18.99 14.95 3.69
CA THR A 280 -18.27 15.87 4.59
C THR A 280 -17.65 17.06 3.86
N THR A 281 -17.14 16.89 2.65
CA THR A 281 -16.55 18.03 1.91
C THR A 281 -17.55 19.15 1.66
N LEU A 282 -18.79 18.80 1.32
CA LEU A 282 -19.87 19.77 1.13
C LEU A 282 -20.17 20.51 2.43
N ILE A 283 -20.20 19.78 3.55
CA ILE A 283 -20.38 20.38 4.89
C ILE A 283 -19.21 21.29 5.23
N ILE A 284 -17.96 20.88 5.00
CA ILE A 284 -16.79 21.72 5.28
C ILE A 284 -16.85 23.02 4.48
N ASN A 285 -17.10 22.93 3.17
CA ASN A 285 -17.13 24.10 2.29
C ASN A 285 -18.23 25.09 2.69
N VAL A 286 -19.42 24.59 3.04
CA VAL A 286 -20.57 25.43 3.40
C VAL A 286 -20.51 25.89 4.86
N ALA A 287 -20.28 24.99 5.81
CA ALA A 287 -20.34 25.25 7.26
C ALA A 287 -19.12 26.02 7.78
N LEU A 288 -17.92 25.59 7.40
CA LEU A 288 -16.68 26.15 7.95
C LEU A 288 -16.16 27.32 7.12
N PHE A 289 -16.42 27.31 5.82
CA PHE A 289 -15.92 28.32 4.90
C PHE A 289 -17.00 29.22 4.30
N ASN A 290 -18.28 29.00 4.63
CA ASN A 290 -19.41 29.81 4.18
C ASN A 290 -19.47 29.94 2.64
N GLU A 291 -19.06 28.90 1.91
CA GLU A 291 -19.19 28.85 0.46
C GLU A 291 -20.64 28.51 0.08
N ARG A 292 -21.21 29.25 -0.88
CA ARG A 292 -22.63 29.11 -1.26
C ARG A 292 -22.84 28.71 -2.71
N ARG A 293 -21.83 28.90 -3.58
CA ARG A 293 -21.96 28.73 -5.03
C ARG A 293 -21.12 27.58 -5.54
N ASP A 294 -19.81 27.64 -5.30
CA ASP A 294 -18.83 26.69 -5.82
C ASP A 294 -18.52 25.58 -4.80
N TYR A 295 -19.53 25.14 -4.04
CA TYR A 295 -19.35 24.25 -2.89
C TYR A 295 -18.88 22.83 -3.26
N ASP A 296 -18.91 22.46 -4.54
CA ASP A 296 -18.39 21.20 -5.08
C ASP A 296 -16.87 21.21 -5.29
N ARG A 297 -16.22 22.38 -5.22
CA ARG A 297 -14.79 22.54 -5.53
C ARG A 297 -14.06 23.62 -4.73
N TYR A 298 -14.77 24.44 -3.96
CA TYR A 298 -14.19 25.55 -3.21
C TYR A 298 -14.69 25.61 -1.76
N PRO A 299 -13.81 25.91 -0.79
CA PRO A 299 -12.34 25.98 -0.94
C PRO A 299 -11.68 24.60 -1.03
N LEU A 300 -12.36 23.54 -0.60
CA LEU A 300 -11.84 22.19 -0.63
C LEU A 300 -12.37 21.45 -1.87
N ASN A 301 -11.49 21.21 -2.85
CA ASN A 301 -11.75 20.32 -3.99
C ASN A 301 -11.26 18.89 -3.71
N LYS A 302 -11.53 17.97 -4.65
CA LYS A 302 -11.18 16.57 -4.52
C LYS A 302 -9.68 16.34 -4.32
N LYS A 303 -8.83 17.09 -5.05
CA LYS A 303 -7.37 17.04 -4.88
C LYS A 303 -6.94 17.48 -3.48
N GLY A 304 -7.41 18.64 -3.02
CA GLY A 304 -7.09 19.15 -1.68
C GLY A 304 -7.52 18.15 -0.60
N THR A 305 -8.71 17.58 -0.73
CA THR A 305 -9.25 16.58 0.20
C THR A 305 -8.38 15.33 0.24
N ALA A 306 -8.02 14.78 -0.92
CA ALA A 306 -7.15 13.61 -1.00
C ALA A 306 -5.77 13.89 -0.35
N VAL A 307 -5.20 15.08 -0.56
CA VAL A 307 -3.90 15.45 0.03
C VAL A 307 -3.98 15.54 1.55
N VAL A 308 -4.98 16.23 2.10
CA VAL A 308 -5.18 16.35 3.56
C VAL A 308 -5.27 14.96 4.20
N ASN A 309 -6.12 14.09 3.63
CA ASN A 309 -6.33 12.74 4.14
C ASN A 309 -5.10 11.84 3.99
N THR A 310 -4.31 12.01 2.93
CA THR A 310 -3.07 11.25 2.72
C THR A 310 -1.98 11.64 3.70
N LEU A 311 -1.88 12.94 4.02
CA LEU A 311 -0.92 13.45 5.00
C LEU A 311 -1.24 12.99 6.43
N ALA A 312 -2.47 12.57 6.71
CA ALA A 312 -2.85 11.99 7.99
C ALA A 312 -2.16 10.63 8.26
N TYR A 313 -1.92 9.80 7.23
CA TYR A 313 -1.35 8.47 7.46
C TYR A 313 0.04 8.47 8.12
N PRO A 314 1.06 9.21 7.63
CA PRO A 314 2.35 9.24 8.31
C PRO A 314 2.24 9.81 9.73
N PHE A 315 1.32 10.76 9.96
CA PHE A 315 1.07 11.32 11.28
C PHE A 315 0.49 10.29 12.26
N PHE A 316 -0.48 9.47 11.84
CA PHE A 316 -1.06 8.40 12.66
C PHE A 316 -0.14 7.17 12.78
N LEU A 317 0.72 6.90 11.80
CA LEU A 317 1.66 5.78 11.83
C LEU A 317 2.92 6.05 12.66
N ALA A 318 3.38 7.30 12.75
CA ALA A 318 4.55 7.66 13.56
C ALA A 318 4.49 7.12 15.01
N PRO A 319 3.44 7.37 15.81
CA PRO A 319 3.36 6.85 17.18
C PRO A 319 3.30 5.31 17.24
N VAL A 320 2.79 4.64 16.20
CA VAL A 320 2.80 3.16 16.11
C VAL A 320 4.22 2.62 15.94
N LEU A 321 5.08 3.34 15.21
CA LEU A 321 6.49 2.99 15.00
C LEU A 321 7.36 3.32 16.23
N TRP A 322 6.98 4.35 17.00
CA TRP A 322 7.67 4.78 18.22
C TRP A 322 6.73 4.77 19.43
N PRO A 323 6.22 3.61 19.86
CA PRO A 323 5.21 3.51 20.93
C PRO A 323 5.73 3.95 22.31
N ASN A 324 7.05 4.01 22.49
CA ASN A 324 7.67 4.46 23.75
C ASN A 324 7.71 6.00 23.87
N GLU A 325 7.50 6.73 22.77
CA GLU A 325 7.46 8.19 22.75
C GLU A 325 6.04 8.66 23.09
N ILE A 326 5.71 8.71 24.38
CA ILE A 326 4.34 8.93 24.87
C ILE A 326 3.72 10.22 24.33
N TRP A 327 4.52 11.29 24.16
CA TRP A 327 4.07 12.54 23.56
C TRP A 327 3.56 12.40 22.12
N LEU A 328 4.13 11.51 21.30
CA LEU A 328 3.61 11.21 19.95
C LEU A 328 2.24 10.54 20.03
N GLY A 329 2.09 9.56 20.91
CA GLY A 329 0.81 8.90 21.12
C GLY A 329 -0.27 9.84 21.66
N LEU A 330 0.09 10.72 22.61
CA LEU A 330 -0.80 11.78 23.10
C LEU A 330 -1.24 12.72 21.97
N THR A 331 -0.31 13.12 21.10
CA THR A 331 -0.64 13.97 19.94
C THR A 331 -1.68 13.30 19.03
N GLN A 332 -1.49 12.01 18.74
CA GLN A 332 -2.38 11.24 17.87
C GLN A 332 -3.78 11.10 18.47
N VAL A 333 -3.90 10.77 19.76
CA VAL A 333 -5.21 10.64 20.42
C VAL A 333 -5.90 12.00 20.58
N PHE A 334 -5.16 13.07 20.87
CA PHE A 334 -5.73 14.42 20.92
C PHE A 334 -6.20 14.92 19.56
N PHE A 335 -5.53 14.54 18.47
CA PHE A 335 -6.02 14.83 17.13
C PHE A 335 -7.38 14.15 16.88
N GLY A 336 -7.54 12.89 17.32
CA GLY A 336 -8.83 12.18 17.27
C GLY A 336 -9.90 12.88 18.12
N VAL A 337 -9.57 13.32 19.33
CA VAL A 337 -10.48 14.08 20.20
C VAL A 337 -10.85 15.44 19.59
N ALA A 338 -9.93 16.10 18.88
CA ALA A 338 -10.21 17.35 18.17
C ALA A 338 -11.33 17.18 17.11
N GLN A 339 -11.47 16.00 16.52
CA GLN A 339 -12.56 15.69 15.57
C GLN A 339 -13.95 15.75 16.23
N ILE A 340 -14.05 15.48 17.53
CA ILE A 340 -15.31 15.60 18.26
C ILE A 340 -15.75 17.06 18.30
N PHE A 341 -14.82 18.00 18.48
CA PHE A 341 -15.15 19.43 18.45
C PHE A 341 -15.44 19.91 17.02
N ALA A 342 -14.67 19.45 16.03
CA ALA A 342 -14.88 19.82 14.64
C ALA A 342 -16.25 19.32 14.12
N HIS A 343 -16.53 18.03 14.21
CA HIS A 343 -17.77 17.43 13.73
C HIS A 343 -18.92 17.68 14.69
N GLY A 344 -18.74 17.45 15.99
CA GLY A 344 -19.81 17.50 16.99
C GLY A 344 -20.32 18.91 17.27
N LEU A 345 -19.44 19.92 17.19
CA LEU A 345 -19.79 21.31 17.47
C LEU A 345 -19.76 22.17 16.20
N ALA A 346 -18.59 22.41 15.61
CA ALA A 346 -18.42 23.43 14.58
C ALA A 346 -19.25 23.13 13.31
N MET A 347 -19.14 21.92 12.76
CA MET A 347 -19.87 21.54 11.56
C MET A 347 -21.37 21.42 11.80
N ASN A 348 -21.80 20.73 12.86
CA ASN A 348 -23.21 20.56 13.22
C ASN A 348 -23.91 21.91 13.42
N ILE A 349 -23.28 22.86 14.13
CA ILE A 349 -23.81 24.23 14.28
C ILE A 349 -23.87 24.93 12.92
N GLY A 350 -22.79 24.86 12.13
CA GLY A 350 -22.69 25.57 10.85
C GLY A 350 -23.71 25.14 9.79
N VAL A 351 -24.22 23.90 9.87
CA VAL A 351 -25.23 23.37 8.92
C VAL A 351 -26.60 23.12 9.55
N ASN A 352 -26.75 23.39 10.85
CA ASN A 352 -27.93 23.08 11.64
C ASN A 352 -28.37 21.61 11.50
N MET A 353 -27.44 20.68 11.70
CA MET A 353 -27.72 19.24 11.72
C MET A 353 -27.27 18.65 13.06
N GLY A 354 -28.02 17.64 13.56
CA GLY A 354 -27.62 16.88 14.75
C GLY A 354 -26.54 15.83 14.50
N TYR A 355 -26.26 15.53 13.23
CA TYR A 355 -25.24 14.59 12.81
C TYR A 355 -24.66 14.98 11.45
N ASN A 356 -23.35 14.82 11.31
CA ASN A 356 -22.65 14.90 10.06
C ASN A 356 -21.66 13.72 9.93
N PRO A 357 -21.32 13.32 8.69
CA PRO A 357 -20.40 12.22 8.48
C PRO A 357 -19.02 12.55 9.07
N GLY A 358 -18.54 11.67 9.94
CA GLY A 358 -17.32 11.79 10.74
C GLY A 358 -17.62 11.84 12.25
N LEU A 359 -18.85 12.20 12.64
CA LEU A 359 -19.23 12.30 14.05
C LEU A 359 -19.30 10.93 14.75
N ALA A 360 -19.80 9.90 14.07
CA ALA A 360 -19.98 8.60 14.72
C ALA A 360 -18.63 7.97 15.07
N THR A 361 -17.67 7.99 14.16
CA THR A 361 -16.31 7.49 14.38
C THR A 361 -15.53 8.36 15.37
N ALA A 362 -15.73 9.69 15.38
CA ALA A 362 -15.15 10.56 16.40
C ALA A 362 -15.62 10.19 17.82
N VAL A 363 -16.92 9.94 18.00
CA VAL A 363 -17.51 9.63 19.30
C VAL A 363 -17.37 8.16 19.71
N LEU A 364 -17.51 7.23 18.78
CA LEU A 364 -17.54 5.79 19.07
C LEU A 364 -16.16 5.12 18.98
N LEU A 365 -15.19 5.72 18.25
CA LEU A 365 -13.84 5.17 18.11
C LEU A 365 -12.80 6.09 18.75
N HIS A 366 -12.64 7.32 18.25
CA HIS A 366 -11.57 8.19 18.73
C HIS A 366 -11.70 8.52 20.22
N LEU A 367 -12.90 8.85 20.72
CA LEU A 367 -13.09 9.19 22.12
C LEU A 367 -12.77 8.02 23.08
N PRO A 368 -13.35 6.81 22.94
CA PRO A 368 -13.04 5.70 23.84
C PRO A 368 -11.58 5.27 23.78
N ILE A 369 -10.98 5.30 22.57
CA ILE A 369 -9.56 4.98 22.39
C ILE A 369 -8.68 6.01 23.11
N ALA A 370 -8.99 7.30 22.98
CA ALA A 370 -8.25 8.36 23.66
C ALA A 370 -8.35 8.24 25.18
N VAL A 371 -9.56 8.01 25.71
CA VAL A 371 -9.78 7.79 27.15
C VAL A 371 -8.99 6.58 27.64
N HIS A 372 -9.04 5.46 26.91
CA HIS A 372 -8.32 4.26 27.28
C HIS A 372 -6.80 4.44 27.21
N TYR A 373 -6.28 5.11 26.18
CA TYR A 373 -4.86 5.44 26.06
C TYR A 373 -4.38 6.28 27.25
N ILE A 374 -5.09 7.38 27.55
CA ILE A 374 -4.73 8.31 28.62
C ILE A 374 -4.76 7.59 29.98
N ALA A 375 -5.81 6.81 30.25
CA ALA A 375 -5.90 6.01 31.47
C ALA A 375 -4.73 5.02 31.56
N TYR A 376 -4.42 4.31 30.48
CA TYR A 376 -3.33 3.33 30.46
C TYR A 376 -1.96 3.95 30.77
N VAL A 377 -1.62 5.08 30.13
CA VAL A 377 -0.31 5.74 30.36
C VAL A 377 -0.22 6.40 31.73
N GLN A 378 -1.35 6.76 32.34
CA GLN A 378 -1.42 7.26 33.71
C GLN A 378 -1.28 6.14 34.73
N ASP A 379 -2.06 5.06 34.60
CA ASP A 379 -2.09 3.93 35.54
C ASP A 379 -0.76 3.16 35.60
N HIS A 380 0.08 3.28 34.56
CA HIS A 380 1.40 2.65 34.49
C HIS A 380 2.56 3.64 34.65
N ASP A 381 2.30 4.87 35.11
CA ASP A 381 3.32 5.92 35.35
C ASP A 381 4.22 6.20 34.14
N LEU A 382 3.68 6.08 32.92
CA LEU A 382 4.44 6.26 31.67
C LEU A 382 4.46 7.72 31.20
N VAL A 383 3.41 8.48 31.53
CA VAL A 383 3.25 9.87 31.10
C VAL A 383 3.94 10.86 32.04
N ARG A 384 4.66 11.82 31.46
CA ARG A 384 5.30 12.93 32.17
C ARG A 384 4.69 14.26 31.74
N TYR A 385 4.88 15.30 32.55
CA TYR A 385 4.45 16.65 32.20
C TYR A 385 5.06 17.15 30.88
N THR A 386 6.31 16.77 30.60
CA THR A 386 7.01 17.11 29.34
C THR A 386 6.29 16.56 28.12
N ASP A 387 5.58 15.43 28.25
CA ASP A 387 4.89 14.83 27.10
C ASP A 387 3.74 15.73 26.61
N PHE A 388 3.01 16.37 27.53
CA PHE A 388 1.99 17.35 27.18
C PHE A 388 2.60 18.61 26.54
N LEU A 389 3.78 19.03 27.01
CA LEU A 389 4.50 20.18 26.46
C LEU A 389 4.93 19.98 25.01
N TYR A 390 5.21 18.74 24.59
CA TYR A 390 5.51 18.41 23.20
C TYR A 390 4.27 18.06 22.38
N ALA A 391 3.30 17.36 22.98
CA ALA A 391 2.11 16.89 22.27
C ALA A 391 1.20 18.03 21.79
N ILE A 392 0.99 19.05 22.64
CA ILE A 392 0.09 20.16 22.29
C ILE A 392 0.65 21.00 21.13
N PRO A 393 1.92 21.46 21.15
CA PRO A 393 2.50 22.16 20.01
C PRO A 393 2.53 21.31 18.74
N LEU A 394 2.84 20.01 18.84
CA LEU A 394 2.82 19.13 17.67
C LEU A 394 1.41 19.00 17.08
N LEU A 395 0.37 18.90 17.92
CA LEU A 395 -1.03 18.87 17.47
C LEU A 395 -1.40 20.14 16.68
N LEU A 396 -1.01 21.31 17.19
CA LEU A 396 -1.25 22.59 16.53
C LEU A 396 -0.49 22.68 15.20
N ALA A 397 0.79 22.30 15.21
CA ALA A 397 1.62 22.26 14.02
C ALA A 397 1.05 21.28 12.97
N ALA A 398 0.62 20.09 13.38
CA ALA A 398 -0.02 19.11 12.53
C ALA A 398 -1.32 19.65 11.93
N THR A 399 -2.16 20.33 12.71
CA THR A 399 -3.38 20.97 12.19
C THR A 399 -3.06 21.99 11.10
N VAL A 400 -2.02 22.81 11.29
CA VAL A 400 -1.59 23.78 10.28
C VAL A 400 -1.06 23.08 9.02
N VAL A 401 -0.15 22.12 9.19
CA VAL A 401 0.59 21.49 8.08
C VAL A 401 -0.26 20.48 7.31
N ILE A 402 -1.09 19.70 7.99
CA ILE A 402 -1.89 18.62 7.39
C ILE A 402 -3.23 19.16 6.85
N VAL A 403 -3.84 20.13 7.54
CA VAL A 403 -5.19 20.61 7.19
C VAL A 403 -5.12 21.98 6.52
N LEU A 404 -4.65 23.01 7.22
CA LEU A 404 -4.80 24.39 6.76
C LEU A 404 -3.94 24.74 5.53
N VAL A 405 -2.68 24.30 5.51
CA VAL A 405 -1.76 24.56 4.41
C VAL A 405 -2.25 23.90 3.11
N PRO A 406 -2.60 22.60 3.07
CA PRO A 406 -3.10 21.97 1.85
C PRO A 406 -4.43 22.57 1.35
N ILE A 407 -5.35 22.91 2.26
CA ILE A 407 -6.58 23.64 1.88
C ILE A 407 -6.22 24.94 1.19
N ARG A 408 -5.35 25.76 1.80
CA ARG A 408 -4.99 27.07 1.28
C ARG A 408 -4.28 26.98 -0.07
N LEU A 409 -3.40 25.99 -0.25
CA LEU A 409 -2.64 25.78 -1.49
C LEU A 409 -3.48 25.22 -2.63
N ASN A 410 -4.55 24.45 -2.34
CA ASN A 410 -5.39 23.84 -3.37
C ASN A 410 -6.71 24.60 -3.59
N ARG A 411 -6.91 25.75 -2.95
CA ARG A 411 -8.12 26.53 -3.04
C ARG A 411 -8.26 27.18 -4.42
N ASP A 412 -9.22 26.71 -5.21
CA ASP A 412 -9.44 27.19 -6.57
C ASP A 412 -10.91 27.03 -7.00
N ARG A 413 -11.56 28.14 -7.39
CA ARG A 413 -12.95 28.15 -7.87
C ARG A 413 -13.08 27.55 -9.26
N GLN A 414 -12.02 27.56 -10.06
CA GLN A 414 -11.98 26.95 -11.39
C GLN A 414 -11.31 25.58 -11.38
N SER A 415 -11.19 24.96 -10.21
CA SER A 415 -10.51 23.68 -10.06
C SER A 415 -11.07 22.64 -11.03
N PRO A 416 -10.22 21.94 -11.79
CA PRO A 416 -10.65 20.85 -12.67
C PRO A 416 -10.99 19.57 -11.90
N TYR A 417 -10.99 19.62 -10.56
CA TYR A 417 -11.20 18.48 -9.68
C TYR A 417 -12.42 18.64 -8.77
N PRO A 418 -13.62 18.93 -9.30
CA PRO A 418 -14.84 18.97 -8.50
C PRO A 418 -15.20 17.58 -7.98
N PHE A 419 -15.95 17.54 -6.88
CA PHE A 419 -16.65 16.34 -6.47
C PHE A 419 -17.75 15.98 -7.47
N THR A 420 -17.98 14.69 -7.70
CA THR A 420 -19.00 14.26 -8.66
C THR A 420 -20.42 14.52 -8.13
N PRO A 421 -21.43 14.65 -9.00
CA PRO A 421 -22.82 14.80 -8.55
C PRO A 421 -23.27 13.67 -7.60
N GLU A 422 -22.76 12.45 -7.80
CA GLU A 422 -23.02 11.31 -6.91
C GLU A 422 -22.41 11.54 -5.51
N GLU A 423 -21.16 11.99 -5.43
CA GLU A 423 -20.50 12.32 -4.16
C GLU A 423 -21.23 13.47 -3.44
N MET A 424 -21.74 14.45 -4.20
CA MET A 424 -22.49 15.59 -3.65
C MET A 424 -23.92 15.23 -3.20
N ALA A 425 -24.49 14.15 -3.72
CA ALA A 425 -25.80 13.64 -3.31
C ALA A 425 -25.76 12.77 -2.04
N ARG A 426 -24.55 12.38 -1.59
CA ARG A 426 -24.37 11.52 -0.40
C ARG A 426 -25.02 12.13 0.84
N PHE A 427 -25.62 11.25 1.63
CA PHE A 427 -26.34 11.57 2.87
C PHE A 427 -27.44 12.64 2.76
N ASN A 428 -27.93 12.92 1.55
CA ASN A 428 -28.92 13.95 1.25
C ASN A 428 -28.50 15.34 1.77
N VAL A 429 -27.19 15.59 1.92
CA VAL A 429 -26.68 16.82 2.55
C VAL A 429 -27.07 18.03 1.74
N LEU A 430 -26.91 17.99 0.41
CA LEU A 430 -27.22 19.11 -0.46
C LEU A 430 -28.67 19.60 -0.32
N ASN A 431 -29.63 18.67 -0.24
CA ASN A 431 -31.03 19.04 -0.07
C ASN A 431 -31.31 19.62 1.32
N LYS A 432 -30.64 19.13 2.37
CA LYS A 432 -30.73 19.73 3.71
C LYS A 432 -30.15 21.14 3.73
N LEU A 433 -29.03 21.37 3.07
CA LEU A 433 -28.41 22.70 2.97
C LEU A 433 -29.29 23.68 2.18
N LYS A 434 -29.92 23.23 1.09
CA LYS A 434 -30.90 24.02 0.35
C LYS A 434 -32.11 24.38 1.20
N ALA A 435 -32.67 23.40 1.93
CA ALA A 435 -33.80 23.62 2.83
C ALA A 435 -33.48 24.63 3.94
N ASN A 436 -32.21 24.70 4.37
CA ASN A 436 -31.72 25.66 5.36
C ASN A 436 -31.24 27.00 4.74
N HIS A 437 -31.43 27.22 3.43
CA HIS A 437 -30.96 28.41 2.70
C HIS A 437 -29.44 28.69 2.88
N LEU A 438 -28.64 27.63 2.98
CA LEU A 438 -27.19 27.70 3.18
C LEU A 438 -26.40 27.67 1.88
N VAL A 439 -27.03 27.30 0.77
CA VAL A 439 -26.44 27.32 -0.58
C VAL A 439 -27.35 28.07 -1.53
N ASP A 440 -26.76 28.73 -2.53
CA ASP A 440 -27.51 29.43 -3.57
C ASP A 440 -28.14 28.37 -4.49
N GLU A 441 -29.37 28.61 -4.96
CA GLU A 441 -29.88 27.83 -6.09
C GLU A 441 -28.94 28.06 -7.29
N PRO A 442 -28.62 27.02 -8.08
CA PRO A 442 -27.82 27.24 -9.27
C PRO A 442 -28.52 28.31 -10.10
N LEU A 443 -27.83 29.43 -10.36
CA LEU A 443 -28.28 30.40 -11.33
C LEU A 443 -28.65 29.58 -12.58
N ALA A 444 -29.90 29.70 -13.04
CA ALA A 444 -30.31 29.11 -14.30
C ALA A 444 -29.20 29.37 -15.31
N PRO A 445 -28.76 28.36 -16.09
CA PRO A 445 -27.69 28.58 -17.05
C PRO A 445 -28.13 29.76 -17.91
N THR A 446 -27.45 30.89 -17.78
CA THR A 446 -27.55 31.96 -18.75
C THR A 446 -26.87 31.40 -19.98
N TYR A 447 -27.62 30.61 -20.74
CA TYR A 447 -27.36 30.39 -22.15
C TYR A 447 -27.37 31.80 -22.73
N ARG A 448 -26.16 32.36 -22.91
CA ARG A 448 -25.99 33.32 -23.98
C ARG A 448 -26.20 32.50 -25.23
N ASP A 449 -27.40 32.60 -25.77
CA ASP A 449 -27.59 32.51 -27.21
C ASP A 449 -26.77 33.66 -27.81
N GLU A 450 -25.45 33.46 -27.92
CA GLU A 450 -24.63 34.19 -28.87
C GLU A 450 -25.02 33.67 -30.25
N GLU A 451 -26.10 34.28 -30.75
CA GLU A 451 -26.25 34.72 -32.12
C GLU A 451 -25.43 33.94 -33.15
N VAL A 452 -26.02 32.84 -33.63
CA VAL A 452 -25.87 32.49 -35.03
C VAL A 452 -26.56 33.61 -35.82
N ARG A 453 -25.79 34.65 -36.18
CA ARG A 453 -26.10 35.52 -37.30
C ARG A 453 -25.26 35.04 -38.48
N ASP A 454 -25.98 34.54 -39.47
CA ASP A 454 -25.73 34.51 -40.93
C ASP A 454 -24.29 34.50 -41.45
#